data_AF-A0A6F9D0C0-F1
#
_entry.id   AF-A0A6F9D0C0-F1
#
_cell.length_a   1.000
_cell.length_b   1.000
_cell.length_c   1.000
_cell.angle_alpha   90.00
_cell.angle_beta   90.00
_cell.angle_gamma   90.00
#
_symmetry.space_group_name_H-M   'P 1'
#
loop_
_entity.id
_entity.type
_entity.pdbx_description
1 polymer ?
#
loop_
_entity_poly.entity_id
_entity_poly.type
_entity_poly.pdbx_seq_one_letter_code
_entity_poly.pdbx_strand_id
1 'polypeptide(L)'
;ESRWNFLFAFLALPALLQLCVLPFLPESPRFLLMERRDEAGAEKAFRAFLGKKDVSKELEEVHAESRAQNTLHMASVTELLLNPALRWQVITVIVTMACYQLCGLNAIWYYTNGILRDSGFAENVIPYIVISTGGIETLAAIVS
;
A
#
# COMPACT_ATOMS: atom_id res chain seq x y z
N GLU A 1 -9.92 0.87 -32.62
CA GLU A 1 -10.96 1.09 -31.60
C GLU A 1 -11.34 -0.04 -30.63
N SER A 2 -11.41 -1.33 -30.96
CA SER A 2 -12.28 -2.26 -30.20
C SER A 2 -11.70 -2.95 -28.93
N ARG A 3 -10.48 -2.62 -28.48
CA ARG A 3 -9.78 -3.41 -27.42
C ARG A 3 -9.66 -2.74 -26.05
N TRP A 4 -10.14 -1.50 -25.88
CA TRP A 4 -10.07 -0.79 -24.59
C TRP A 4 -10.89 -1.49 -23.49
N ASN A 5 -12.00 -2.13 -23.86
CA ASN A 5 -12.82 -2.94 -22.97
C ASN A 5 -12.03 -4.08 -22.31
N PHE A 6 -11.05 -4.65 -23.01
CA PHE A 6 -10.20 -5.71 -22.45
C PHE A 6 -9.23 -5.19 -21.40
N LEU A 7 -8.79 -3.92 -21.45
CA LEU A 7 -7.99 -3.32 -20.38
C LEU A 7 -8.81 -3.19 -19.09
N PHE A 8 -10.06 -2.74 -19.19
CA PHE A 8 -10.95 -2.68 -18.02
C PHE A 8 -11.32 -4.07 -17.50
N ALA A 9 -11.58 -5.03 -18.39
CA ALA A 9 -11.83 -6.42 -18.00
C ALA A 9 -10.61 -7.05 -17.30
N PHE A 10 -9.40 -6.72 -17.75
CA PHE A 10 -8.17 -7.15 -17.07
C PHE A 10 -8.03 -6.54 -15.68
N LEU A 11 -8.47 -5.30 -15.46
CA LEU A 11 -8.49 -4.67 -14.14
C LEU A 11 -9.58 -5.26 -13.23
N ALA A 12 -10.70 -5.69 -13.80
CA ALA A 12 -11.78 -6.35 -13.07
C ALA A 12 -11.38 -7.75 -12.56
N LEU A 13 -10.46 -8.43 -13.24
CA LEU A 13 -10.00 -9.76 -12.86
C LEU A 13 -9.32 -9.80 -11.46
N PRO A 14 -8.29 -8.99 -11.15
CA PRO A 14 -7.70 -8.96 -9.81
C PRO A 14 -8.68 -8.43 -8.76
N ALA A 15 -9.59 -7.51 -9.11
CA ALA A 15 -10.62 -7.03 -8.19
C ALA A 15 -11.61 -8.15 -7.79
N LEU A 16 -12.08 -8.93 -8.76
CA LEU A 16 -12.92 -10.10 -8.51
C LEU A 16 -12.17 -11.17 -7.73
N LEU A 17 -10.91 -11.44 -8.09
CA LEU A 17 -10.05 -12.36 -7.36
C LEU A 17 -9.89 -11.90 -5.91
N GLN A 18 -9.61 -10.62 -5.68
CA GLN A 18 -9.50 -10.04 -4.33
C GLN A 18 -10.82 -10.20 -3.57
N LEU A 19 -11.97 -9.95 -4.19
CA LEU A 19 -13.28 -10.10 -3.57
C LEU A 19 -13.60 -11.55 -3.22
N CYS A 20 -13.19 -12.51 -4.06
CA CYS A 20 -13.30 -13.93 -3.78
C CYS A 20 -12.34 -14.41 -2.68
N VAL A 21 -11.14 -13.85 -2.59
CA VAL A 21 -10.10 -14.25 -1.62
C VAL A 21 -10.31 -13.59 -0.26
N LEU A 22 -10.84 -12.36 -0.20
CA LEU A 22 -11.13 -11.62 1.03
C LEU A 22 -11.89 -12.43 2.10
N PRO A 23 -12.98 -13.16 1.79
CA PRO A 23 -13.69 -13.96 2.79
C PRO A 23 -12.90 -15.18 3.30
N PHE A 24 -11.85 -15.62 2.60
CA PHE A 24 -10.98 -16.70 3.07
C PHE A 24 -9.81 -16.19 3.93
N LEU A 25 -9.47 -14.91 3.82
CA LEU A 25 -8.44 -14.29 4.63
C LEU A 25 -9.01 -14.00 6.02
N PRO A 26 -8.34 -14.46 7.10
CA PRO A 26 -8.74 -14.07 8.45
C PRO A 26 -8.67 -12.54 8.57
N GLU A 27 -9.74 -11.95 9.08
CA GLU A 27 -9.82 -10.52 9.34
C GLU A 27 -8.69 -10.09 10.29
N SER A 28 -8.21 -8.84 10.17
CA SER A 28 -7.06 -8.37 10.92
C SER A 28 -7.26 -8.63 12.42
N PRO A 29 -6.40 -9.44 13.08
CA PRO A 29 -6.58 -9.79 14.49
C PRO A 29 -6.57 -8.55 15.40
N ARG A 30 -5.81 -7.51 15.02
CA ARG A 30 -5.83 -6.20 15.70
C ARG A 30 -7.19 -5.51 15.60
N PHE A 31 -7.86 -5.60 14.45
CA PHE A 31 -9.21 -5.03 14.26
C PHE A 31 -10.28 -5.80 15.06
N LEU A 32 -10.21 -7.13 15.06
CA LEU A 32 -11.11 -8.00 15.85
C LEU A 32 -11.01 -7.72 17.36
N LEU A 33 -9.80 -7.47 17.87
CA LEU A 33 -9.58 -7.13 19.28
C LEU A 33 -10.06 -5.74 19.64
N MET A 34 -9.69 -4.75 18.83
CA MET A 34 -9.84 -3.35 19.19
C MET A 34 -11.26 -2.83 18.92
N GLU A 35 -11.88 -3.25 17.80
CA GLU A 35 -13.18 -2.74 17.35
C GLU A 35 -14.34 -3.68 17.72
N ARG A 36 -14.15 -4.99 17.56
CA ARG A 36 -15.19 -6.01 17.79
C ARG A 36 -15.19 -6.59 19.21
N ARG A 37 -14.13 -6.38 20.00
CA ARG A 37 -13.90 -7.00 21.32
C ARG A 37 -14.07 -8.53 21.32
N ASP A 38 -13.81 -9.16 20.17
CA ASP A 38 -13.94 -10.62 20.02
C ASP A 38 -12.56 -11.27 20.21
N GLU A 39 -12.20 -11.52 21.47
CA GLU A 39 -10.92 -12.13 21.85
C GLU A 39 -10.77 -13.55 21.26
N ALA A 40 -11.86 -14.31 21.17
CA ALA A 40 -11.84 -15.67 20.63
C ALA A 40 -11.63 -15.68 19.11
N GLY A 41 -12.26 -14.74 18.38
CA GLY A 41 -12.07 -14.53 16.95
C GLY A 41 -10.63 -14.10 16.63
N ALA A 42 -10.07 -13.20 17.45
CA ALA A 42 -8.71 -12.73 17.28
C ALA A 42 -7.65 -13.78 17.63
N GLU A 43 -7.85 -14.59 18.68
CA GLU A 43 -6.97 -15.72 19.01
C GLU A 43 -6.94 -16.72 17.84
N LYS A 44 -8.10 -17.01 17.23
CA LYS A 44 -8.19 -17.89 16.06
C LYS A 44 -7.48 -17.29 14.84
N ALA A 45 -7.64 -15.99 14.58
CA ALA A 45 -6.95 -15.29 13.50
C ALA A 45 -5.43 -15.27 13.72
N PHE A 46 -4.96 -14.97 14.94
CA PHE A 46 -3.55 -15.03 15.30
C PHE A 46 -2.96 -16.44 15.16
N ARG A 47 -3.69 -17.48 15.57
CA ARG A 47 -3.29 -18.88 15.38
C ARG A 47 -3.17 -19.23 13.89
N ALA A 48 -4.09 -18.75 13.06
CA ALA A 48 -4.06 -18.97 11.62
C ALA A 48 -2.89 -18.23 10.94
N PHE A 49 -2.58 -17.00 11.38
CA PHE A 49 -1.49 -16.18 10.83
C PHE A 49 -0.10 -16.65 11.29
N LEU A 50 0.08 -16.95 12.58
CA LEU A 50 1.38 -17.30 13.18
C LEU A 50 1.68 -18.80 13.16
N GLY A 51 0.66 -19.64 12.96
CA GLY A 51 0.79 -21.11 13.01
C GLY A 51 1.15 -21.67 14.40
N LYS A 52 1.13 -20.84 15.46
CA LYS A 52 1.45 -21.24 16.84
C LYS A 52 0.18 -21.48 17.64
N LYS A 53 0.17 -22.49 18.52
CA LYS A 53 -0.97 -22.77 19.42
C LYS A 53 -1.08 -21.75 20.56
N ASP A 54 0.05 -21.20 21.01
CA ASP A 54 0.09 -20.20 22.06
C ASP A 54 0.36 -18.83 21.44
N VAL A 55 -0.67 -17.99 21.45
CA VAL A 55 -0.65 -16.60 20.93
C VAL A 55 -0.93 -15.60 22.04
N SER A 56 -0.90 -16.04 23.31
CA SER A 56 -1.24 -15.25 24.49
C SER A 56 -0.36 -14.00 24.63
N LYS A 57 0.93 -14.12 24.25
CA LYS A 57 1.88 -12.98 24.26
C LYS A 57 1.56 -11.92 23.22
N GLU A 58 1.25 -12.33 21.99
CA GLU A 58 0.89 -11.41 20.89
C GLU A 58 -0.42 -10.68 21.21
N LEU A 59 -1.37 -11.42 21.81
CA LEU A 59 -2.63 -10.87 22.31
C LEU A 59 -2.37 -9.80 23.39
N GLU A 60 -1.51 -10.12 24.36
CA GLU A 60 -1.13 -9.21 25.44
C GLU A 60 -0.38 -7.97 24.92
N GLU A 61 0.49 -8.13 23.93
CA GLU A 61 1.18 -7.02 23.25
C GLU A 61 0.20 -6.09 22.53
N VAL A 62 -0.77 -6.63 21.80
CA VAL A 62 -1.84 -5.82 21.17
C VAL A 62 -2.68 -5.10 22.22
N HIS A 63 -3.00 -5.75 23.33
CA HIS A 63 -3.70 -5.08 24.43
C HIS A 63 -2.85 -3.99 25.10
N ALA A 64 -1.55 -4.21 25.25
CA ALA A 64 -0.62 -3.21 25.78
C ALA A 64 -0.49 -2.00 24.85
N GLU A 65 -0.39 -2.24 23.53
CA GLU A 65 -0.40 -1.20 22.50
C GLU A 65 -1.72 -0.43 22.50
N SER A 66 -2.87 -1.11 22.59
CA SER A 66 -4.19 -0.48 22.67
C SER A 66 -4.35 0.38 23.93
N ARG A 67 -3.84 -0.06 25.09
CA ARG A 67 -3.81 0.75 26.31
C ARG A 67 -2.90 1.96 26.17
N ALA A 68 -1.73 1.79 25.55
CA ALA A 68 -0.81 2.89 25.27
C ALA A 68 -1.42 3.90 24.28
N GLN A 69 -2.12 3.43 23.24
CA GLN A 69 -2.84 4.26 22.27
C GLN A 69 -4.04 4.97 22.90
N ASN A 70 -4.79 4.36 23.81
CA ASN A 70 -5.86 5.06 24.54
C ASN A 70 -5.30 6.14 25.48
N THR A 71 -4.04 6.01 25.90
CA THR A 71 -3.34 7.01 26.73
C THR A 71 -2.74 8.13 25.86
N LEU A 72 -2.31 7.79 24.64
CA LEU A 72 -1.86 8.72 23.62
C LEU A 72 -3.07 9.19 22.80
N HIS A 73 -3.70 10.28 23.22
CA HIS A 73 -4.73 10.95 22.42
C HIS A 73 -4.25 11.02 20.96
N MET A 74 -5.02 10.44 20.02
CA MET A 74 -4.70 10.48 18.59
C MET A 74 -4.50 11.94 18.23
N ALA A 75 -3.23 12.35 18.12
CA ALA A 75 -2.91 13.75 17.91
C ALA A 75 -3.56 14.15 16.59
N SER A 76 -4.43 15.16 16.64
CA SER A 76 -5.09 15.66 15.44
C SER A 76 -4.02 16.04 14.42
N VAL A 77 -4.32 15.90 13.12
CA VAL A 77 -3.40 16.34 12.04
C VAL A 77 -2.93 17.77 12.27
N THR A 78 -3.81 18.61 12.83
CA THR A 78 -3.49 19.98 13.25
C THR A 78 -2.53 20.03 14.45
N GLU A 79 -2.71 19.20 15.47
CA GLU A 79 -1.81 19.12 16.63
C GLU A 79 -0.42 18.62 16.23
N LEU A 80 -0.34 17.67 15.29
CA LEU A 80 0.93 17.19 14.74
C LEU A 80 1.70 18.30 14.02
N LEU A 81 0.99 19.16 13.27
CA LEU A 81 1.56 20.33 12.59
C LEU A 81 1.96 21.45 13.58
N LEU A 82 1.18 21.63 14.64
CA LEU A 82 1.47 22.65 15.64
C LEU A 82 2.60 22.24 16.60
N ASN A 83 2.87 20.95 16.78
CA ASN A 83 3.87 20.45 17.72
C ASN A 83 5.32 20.71 17.24
N PRO A 84 6.09 21.60 17.91
CA PRO A 84 7.41 22.01 17.45
C PRO A 84 8.44 20.87 17.38
N ALA A 85 8.26 19.79 18.13
CA ALA A 85 9.13 18.61 18.07
C ALA A 85 8.91 17.78 16.79
N LEU A 86 7.69 17.78 16.25
CA LEU A 86 7.31 16.97 15.07
C LEU A 86 7.32 17.79 13.76
N ARG A 87 7.37 19.12 13.84
CA ARG A 87 7.37 20.01 12.67
C ARG A 87 8.44 19.66 11.65
N TRP A 88 9.68 19.41 12.10
CA TRP A 88 10.76 19.04 11.18
C TRP A 88 10.52 17.69 10.50
N GLN A 89 9.98 16.71 11.23
CA GLN A 89 9.61 15.42 10.65
C GLN A 89 8.51 15.58 9.59
N VAL A 90 7.45 16.33 9.91
CA VAL A 90 6.35 16.58 8.97
C VAL A 90 6.84 17.34 7.73
N ILE A 91 7.68 18.38 7.91
CA ILE A 91 8.28 19.11 6.78
C ILE A 91 9.12 18.18 5.92
N THR A 92 9.96 17.32 6.50
CA THR A 92 10.76 16.38 5.71
C THR A 92 9.89 15.43 4.90
N VAL A 93 8.82 14.87 5.48
CA VAL A 93 7.90 13.99 4.75
C VAL A 93 7.20 14.74 3.62
N ILE A 94 6.72 15.96 3.86
CA ILE A 94 6.07 16.78 2.83
C ILE A 94 7.04 17.10 1.70
N VAL A 95 8.26 17.55 2.02
CA VAL A 95 9.28 17.88 1.02
C VAL A 95 9.70 16.65 0.24
N THR A 96 9.95 15.52 0.91
CA THR A 96 10.32 14.26 0.25
C THR A 96 9.21 13.79 -0.69
N MET A 97 7.94 13.82 -0.26
CA MET A 97 6.82 13.43 -1.12
C MET A 97 6.59 14.41 -2.26
N ALA A 98 6.76 15.72 -2.02
CA ALA A 98 6.69 16.72 -3.08
C ALA A 98 7.81 16.51 -4.10
N CYS A 99 9.06 16.32 -3.67
CA CYS A 99 10.19 16.01 -4.55
C CYS A 99 9.95 14.70 -5.34
N TYR A 100 9.38 13.68 -4.69
CA TYR A 100 9.04 12.42 -5.35
C TYR A 100 8.00 12.61 -6.46
N GLN A 101 6.96 13.43 -6.25
CA GLN A 101 5.98 13.73 -7.31
C GLN A 101 6.53 14.68 -8.38
N LEU A 102 7.31 15.69 -7.99
CA LEU A 102 7.88 16.71 -8.87
C LEU A 102 9.04 16.21 -9.72
N CYS A 103 9.64 15.06 -9.40
CA CYS A 103 10.64 14.44 -10.27
C CYS A 103 10.04 14.02 -11.64
N GLY A 104 8.71 14.09 -11.77
CA GLY A 104 8.03 13.93 -13.04
C GLY A 104 7.80 12.47 -13.43
N LEU A 105 7.97 11.51 -12.51
CA LEU A 105 7.74 10.09 -12.77
C LEU A 105 6.38 9.85 -13.44
N ASN A 106 5.32 10.46 -12.91
CA ASN A 106 3.97 10.36 -13.46
C ASN A 106 3.86 10.98 -14.87
N ALA A 107 4.53 12.11 -15.09
CA ALA A 107 4.54 12.77 -16.40
C ALA A 107 5.29 11.92 -17.44
N ILE A 108 6.40 11.29 -17.04
CA ILE A 108 7.11 10.32 -17.87
C ILE A 108 6.15 9.18 -18.21
N TRP A 109 5.54 8.49 -17.25
CA TRP A 109 4.63 7.38 -17.56
C TRP A 109 3.48 7.75 -18.50
N TYR A 110 2.91 8.95 -18.37
CA TYR A 110 1.82 9.41 -19.23
C TYR A 110 2.31 9.79 -20.65
N TYR A 111 3.43 10.49 -20.75
CA TYR A 111 3.93 11.04 -22.01
C TYR A 111 5.05 10.21 -22.66
N THR A 112 5.48 9.09 -22.07
CA THR A 112 6.58 8.24 -22.57
C THR A 112 6.35 7.84 -24.02
N ASN A 113 5.12 7.49 -24.38
CA ASN A 113 4.78 7.14 -25.77
C ASN A 113 5.01 8.32 -26.74
N GLY A 114 4.66 9.54 -26.33
CA GLY A 114 4.88 10.75 -27.12
C GLY A 114 6.36 11.12 -27.20
N ILE A 115 7.07 11.11 -26.07
CA ILE A 115 8.50 11.44 -25.99
C ILE A 115 9.34 10.49 -26.85
N LEU A 116 9.07 9.17 -26.78
CA LEU A 116 9.78 8.18 -27.58
C LEU A 116 9.45 8.30 -29.07
N ARG A 117 8.21 8.65 -29.41
CA ARG A 117 7.82 8.92 -30.80
C ARG A 117 8.52 10.15 -31.36
N ASP A 118 8.54 11.25 -30.62
CA ASP A 118 9.21 12.50 -31.01
C ASP A 118 10.73 12.31 -31.10
N SER A 119 11.29 11.39 -30.33
CA SER A 119 12.70 10.99 -30.39
C SER A 119 13.05 10.10 -31.61
N GLY A 120 12.07 9.78 -32.46
CA GLY A 120 12.28 9.03 -33.71
C GLY A 120 12.25 7.50 -33.56
N PHE A 121 11.80 6.96 -32.42
CA PHE A 121 11.62 5.51 -32.27
C PHE A 121 10.38 5.04 -33.03
N ALA A 122 10.49 3.87 -33.65
CA ALA A 122 9.38 3.26 -34.36
C ALA A 122 8.26 2.87 -33.38
N GLU A 123 7.00 3.18 -33.71
CA GLU A 123 5.83 3.01 -32.83
C GLU A 123 5.64 1.56 -32.34
N ASN A 124 6.17 0.58 -33.09
CA ASN A 124 6.14 -0.83 -32.72
C ASN A 124 7.15 -1.21 -31.62
N VAL A 125 8.20 -0.42 -31.39
CA VAL A 125 9.23 -0.68 -30.37
C VAL A 125 8.90 -0.01 -29.03
N ILE A 126 8.16 1.10 -29.06
CA ILE A 126 7.79 1.91 -27.90
C ILE A 126 7.11 1.06 -26.80
N PRO A 127 6.10 0.21 -27.08
CA PRO A 127 5.46 -0.60 -26.03
C PRO A 127 6.42 -1.60 -25.37
N TYR A 128 7.37 -2.16 -26.11
CA TYR A 128 8.35 -3.10 -25.56
C TYR A 128 9.31 -2.40 -24.60
N ILE A 129 9.72 -1.17 -24.90
CA ILE A 129 10.55 -0.36 -24.01
C ILE A 129 9.79 -0.08 -22.70
N VAL A 130 8.53 0.35 -22.80
CA VAL A 130 7.68 0.64 -21.64
C VAL A 130 7.49 -0.59 -20.74
N ILE A 131 7.20 -1.75 -21.34
CA ILE A 131 7.05 -3.02 -20.60
C ILE A 131 8.38 -3.43 -19.93
N SER A 132 9.51 -3.24 -20.62
CA SER A 132 10.83 -3.58 -20.08
C SER A 132 11.19 -2.70 -18.89
N THR A 133 10.93 -1.39 -18.97
CA THR A 133 11.14 -0.45 -17.86
C THR A 133 10.30 -0.84 -16.64
N GLY A 134 9.01 -1.10 -16.84
CA GLY A 134 8.12 -1.54 -15.75
C GLY A 134 8.53 -2.89 -15.14
N GLY A 135 9.06 -3.79 -15.96
CA GLY A 135 9.61 -5.07 -15.50
C GLY A 135 10.84 -4.90 -14.62
N ILE A 136 11.77 -4.02 -15.00
CA ILE A 136 12.97 -3.71 -14.20
C ILE A 136 12.59 -3.06 -12.87
N GLU A 137 11.64 -2.11 -12.88
CA GLU A 137 11.14 -1.49 -11.64
C GLU A 137 10.49 -2.52 -10.72
N THR A 138 9.69 -3.44 -11.26
CA THR A 138 9.06 -4.52 -10.48
C THR A 138 10.11 -5.44 -9.86
N LEU A 139 11.14 -5.81 -10.63
CA LEU A 139 12.26 -6.62 -10.13
C LEU A 139 13.03 -5.90 -9.02
N ALA A 140 13.31 -4.61 -9.21
CA ALA A 140 13.96 -3.80 -8.19
C ALA A 140 13.13 -3.73 -6.90
N ALA A 141 11.80 -3.60 -7.01
CA ALA A 141 10.90 -3.58 -5.87
C ALA A 141 10.80 -4.93 -5.14
N ILE A 142 10.97 -6.06 -5.84
CA ILE A 142 10.99 -7.39 -5.22
C ILE A 142 12.31 -7.64 -4.48
N VAL A 143 13.41 -7.05 -4.96
CA VAL A 143 14.77 -7.25 -4.40
C VAL A 143 15.08 -6.27 -3.26
N SER A 144 14.49 -5.08 -3.27
CA SER A 144 14.67 -4.04 -2.24
C SER A 144 13.91 -4.33 -0.95
#